data_AF-A0A7Z9CAU8-F1
#
_entry.id   AF-A0A7Z9CAU8-F1
#
_cell.length_a   1.000
_cell.length_b   1.000
_cell.length_c   1.000
_cell.angle_alpha   90.00
_cell.angle_beta   90.00
_cell.angle_gamma   90.00
#
_symmetry.space_group_name_H-M   'P 1'
#
loop_
_entity.id
_entity.type
_entity.pdbx_description
1 polymer ?
#
loop_
_entity_poly.entity_id
_entity_poly.type
_entity_poly.pdbx_seq_one_letter_code
_entity_poly.pdbx_strand_id
1 'polypeptide(L)'
;MIESKQLNERISDGDKERAANSYIMSIVAIMAGMPLPIINLLATIFFLVAHRKGSYFVRWHCYQAFVSQLFLFFVNTTTFWWTVSIVLGSNLVTNAYIAWLIIAFIFNVYEIIGTFYSAIKIRKGEHLSWWFYGDIVDLIVKK
;
A
#
# COMPACT_ATOMS: atom_id res chain seq x y z
N MET A 1 -1.09 -13.85 1.24
CA MET A 1 -0.93 -14.40 2.61
C MET A 1 -0.08 -13.43 3.40
N ILE A 2 -0.46 -13.07 4.63
CA ILE A 2 0.31 -12.17 5.49
C ILE A 2 0.93 -13.01 6.60
N GLU A 3 2.24 -12.95 6.74
CA GLU A 3 3.01 -13.76 7.69
C GLU A 3 3.59 -12.89 8.80
N SER A 4 3.63 -13.43 10.02
CA SER A 4 4.32 -12.77 11.13
C SER A 4 5.77 -13.22 11.17
N LYS A 5 6.70 -12.28 11.04
CA LYS A 5 8.14 -12.49 11.18
C LYS A 5 8.56 -12.08 12.59
N GLN A 6 9.41 -12.87 13.25
CA GLN A 6 9.93 -12.49 14.56
C GLN A 6 11.10 -11.51 14.43
N LEU A 7 11.02 -10.42 15.19
CA LEU A 7 12.15 -9.51 15.42
C LEU A 7 12.67 -9.70 16.84
N ASN A 8 13.96 -9.98 16.97
CA ASN A 8 14.66 -10.09 18.26
C ASN A 8 14.95 -8.73 18.93
N GLU A 9 14.44 -7.63 18.39
CA GLU A 9 14.68 -6.28 18.89
C GLU A 9 13.45 -5.71 19.58
N ARG A 10 13.68 -4.96 20.67
CA ARG A 10 12.60 -4.29 21.39
C ARG A 10 12.11 -3.10 20.57
N ILE A 11 10.85 -3.16 20.14
CA ILE A 11 10.22 -2.09 19.36
C ILE A 11 9.64 -1.05 20.32
N SER A 12 10.09 0.20 20.19
CA SER A 12 9.54 1.35 20.94
C SER A 12 8.10 1.64 20.52
N ASP A 13 7.26 2.13 21.45
CA ASP A 13 5.86 2.47 21.12
C ASP A 13 5.74 3.56 20.06
N GLY A 14 6.69 4.50 20.02
CA GLY A 14 6.77 5.51 18.96
C GLY A 14 7.05 4.91 17.58
N ASP A 15 7.80 3.81 17.51
CA ASP A 15 8.08 3.10 16.26
C ASP A 15 6.88 2.27 15.80
N LYS A 16 6.15 1.65 16.74
CA LYS A 16 4.87 0.98 16.45
C LYS A 16 3.86 1.96 15.85
N GLU A 17 3.79 3.17 16.41
CA GLU A 17 2.94 4.24 15.89
C GLU A 17 3.28 4.62 14.46
N ARG A 18 4.54 4.99 14.23
CA ARG A 18 5.01 5.45 12.93
C ARG A 18 4.86 4.36 11.87
N ALA A 19 5.21 3.11 12.19
CA ALA A 19 5.03 2.00 11.28
C ALA A 19 3.55 1.76 10.95
N ALA A 20 2.65 1.78 11.93
CA ALA A 20 1.21 1.64 11.68
C ALA A 20 0.66 2.80 10.83
N ASN A 21 1.10 4.04 11.11
CA ASN A 21 0.67 5.23 10.39
C ASN A 21 1.07 5.20 8.90
N SER A 22 2.14 4.48 8.54
CA SER A 22 2.52 4.31 7.13
C SER A 22 1.43 3.66 6.28
N TYR A 23 0.62 2.78 6.89
CA TYR A 23 -0.52 2.11 6.26
C TYR A 23 -1.78 2.98 6.32
N ILE A 24 -1.97 3.75 7.40
CA ILE A 24 -3.15 4.60 7.58
C ILE A 24 -3.14 5.79 6.62
N MET A 25 -1.97 6.32 6.25
CA MET A 25 -1.83 7.48 5.37
C MET A 25 -2.50 7.31 4.00
N SER A 26 -2.41 6.13 3.39
CA SER A 26 -3.07 5.86 2.10
C SER A 26 -4.60 5.86 2.22
N ILE A 27 -5.14 5.48 3.38
CA ILE A 27 -6.59 5.49 3.66
C ILE A 27 -7.08 6.93 3.81
N VAL A 28 -6.32 7.77 4.52
CA VAL A 28 -6.67 9.18 4.72
C VAL A 28 -6.71 9.93 3.38
N ALA A 29 -5.82 9.62 2.45
CA ALA A 29 -5.84 10.19 1.11
C ALA A 29 -7.14 9.88 0.34
N ILE A 30 -7.64 8.65 0.44
CA ILE A 30 -8.93 8.25 -0.12
C ILE A 30 -10.08 9.01 0.56
N MET A 31 -10.08 9.08 1.90
CA MET A 31 -11.12 9.77 2.69
C MET A 31 -11.14 11.28 2.48
N ALA A 32 -10.01 11.89 2.16
CA ALA A 32 -9.89 13.32 1.84
C ALA A 32 -10.45 13.70 0.46
N GLY A 33 -11.16 12.78 -0.22
CA GLY A 33 -11.81 13.05 -1.51
C GLY A 33 -10.86 13.08 -2.69
N MET A 34 -9.67 12.49 -2.54
CA MET A 34 -8.62 12.43 -3.55
C MET A 34 -8.46 11.01 -4.11
N PRO A 35 -9.46 10.45 -4.83
CA PRO A 35 -9.44 9.06 -5.31
C PRO A 35 -8.50 8.83 -6.49
N LEU A 36 -7.62 9.79 -6.82
CA LEU A 36 -6.71 9.64 -7.94
C LEU A 36 -5.60 8.65 -7.58
N PRO A 37 -5.29 7.67 -8.46
CA PRO A 37 -4.28 6.64 -8.21
C PRO A 37 -2.93 7.21 -7.73
N ILE A 38 -2.56 8.39 -8.26
CA ILE A 38 -1.31 9.10 -7.97
C ILE A 38 -1.23 9.53 -6.50
N ILE A 39 -2.35 9.87 -5.86
CA ILE A 39 -2.33 10.55 -4.56
C ILE A 39 -1.98 9.56 -3.44
N ASN A 40 -2.49 8.33 -3.49
CA ASN A 40 -2.12 7.29 -2.54
C ASN A 40 -0.62 6.93 -2.61
N LEU A 41 -0.08 6.88 -3.84
CA LEU A 41 1.35 6.66 -4.06
C LEU A 41 2.19 7.82 -3.51
N LEU A 42 1.80 9.07 -3.80
CA LEU A 42 2.49 10.24 -3.26
C LEU A 42 2.46 10.28 -1.73
N ALA A 43 1.31 9.99 -1.10
CA ALA A 43 1.19 9.95 0.35
C ALA A 43 2.17 8.96 0.98
N THR A 44 2.30 7.75 0.42
CA THR A 44 3.27 6.76 0.91
C THR A 44 4.71 7.13 0.61
N ILE A 45 5.01 7.78 -0.52
CA ILE A 45 6.35 8.33 -0.80
C ILE A 45 6.72 9.40 0.23
N PHE A 46 5.84 10.36 0.50
CA PHE A 46 6.10 11.40 1.51
C PHE A 46 6.34 10.79 2.89
N PHE A 47 5.52 9.80 3.28
CA PHE A 47 5.68 9.13 4.55
C PHE A 47 7.01 8.36 4.64
N LEU A 48 7.40 7.68 3.56
CA LEU A 48 8.67 6.97 3.43
C LEU A 48 9.85 7.93 3.56
N VAL A 49 9.82 9.07 2.86
CA VAL A 49 10.88 10.08 2.92
C VAL A 49 10.98 10.70 4.31
N ALA A 50 9.86 10.99 4.96
CA ALA A 50 9.82 11.53 6.31
C ALA A 50 10.46 10.58 7.35
N HIS A 51 10.33 9.26 7.14
CA HIS A 51 10.80 8.24 8.09
C HIS A 51 12.02 7.43 7.61
N ARG A 52 12.72 7.89 6.56
CA ARG A 52 13.89 7.20 5.99
C ARG A 52 15.06 6.97 6.98
N LYS A 53 15.14 7.78 8.04
CA LYS A 53 16.15 7.67 9.12
C LYS A 53 15.60 6.98 10.39
N GLY A 54 14.40 6.42 10.33
CA GLY A 54 13.80 5.69 11.45
C GLY A 54 14.49 4.36 11.73
N SER A 55 13.99 3.63 12.73
CA SER A 55 14.46 2.27 13.02
C SER A 55 14.20 1.33 11.84
N TYR A 56 14.88 0.19 11.84
CA TYR A 56 14.67 -0.85 10.83
C TYR A 56 13.19 -1.21 10.69
N PHE A 57 12.48 -1.40 11.81
CA PHE A 57 11.06 -1.72 11.84
C PHE A 57 10.19 -0.67 11.12
N VAL A 58 10.41 0.62 11.42
CA VAL A 58 9.66 1.71 10.78
C VAL A 58 9.96 1.78 9.29
N ARG A 59 11.25 1.75 8.92
CA ARG A 59 11.68 1.82 7.52
C ARG A 59 11.08 0.66 6.72
N TRP A 60 11.20 -0.56 7.22
CA TRP A 60 10.70 -1.77 6.57
C TRP A 60 9.20 -1.66 6.26
N HIS A 61 8.39 -1.27 7.25
CA HIS A 61 6.95 -1.11 7.06
C HIS A 61 6.58 0.05 6.12
N CYS A 62 7.34 1.15 6.15
CA CYS A 62 7.16 2.24 5.17
C CYS A 62 7.44 1.77 3.74
N TYR A 63 8.49 0.95 3.54
CA TYR A 63 8.79 0.38 2.23
C TYR A 63 7.74 -0.64 1.79
N GLN A 64 7.24 -1.51 2.68
CA GLN A 64 6.14 -2.43 2.33
C GLN A 64 4.88 -1.68 1.93
N ALA A 65 4.49 -0.64 2.67
CA ALA A 65 3.36 0.21 2.30
C ALA A 65 3.59 0.89 0.94
N PHE A 66 4.78 1.43 0.69
CA PHE A 66 5.12 2.05 -0.59
C PHE A 66 5.09 1.07 -1.77
N VAL A 67 5.73 -0.10 -1.63
CA VAL A 67 5.75 -1.13 -2.69
C VAL A 67 4.33 -1.57 -3.02
N SER A 68 3.52 -1.85 -2.00
CA SER A 68 2.11 -2.21 -2.16
C SER A 68 1.32 -1.16 -2.95
N GLN A 69 1.47 0.12 -2.57
CA GLN A 69 0.83 1.23 -3.27
C GLN A 69 1.38 1.46 -4.69
N LEU A 70 2.65 1.16 -4.95
CA LEU A 70 3.24 1.23 -6.29
C LEU A 70 2.60 0.20 -7.24
N PHE A 71 2.38 -1.03 -6.78
CA PHE A 71 1.68 -2.03 -7.57
C PHE A 71 0.22 -1.64 -7.80
N LEU A 72 -0.48 -1.21 -6.74
CA LEU A 72 -1.87 -0.76 -6.87
C LEU A 72 -2.00 0.47 -7.79
N PHE A 73 -1.01 1.36 -7.80
CA PHE A 73 -0.96 2.52 -8.69
C PHE A 73 -1.05 2.12 -10.16
N PHE A 74 -0.32 1.08 -10.61
CA PHE A 74 -0.39 0.63 -12.01
C PHE A 74 -1.77 0.07 -12.36
N VAL A 75 -2.36 -0.73 -11.47
CA VAL A 75 -3.71 -1.29 -11.65
C VAL A 75 -4.75 -0.17 -11.73
N ASN A 76 -4.71 0.77 -10.78
CA ASN A 76 -5.67 1.86 -10.69
C ASN A 76 -5.49 2.89 -11.81
N THR A 77 -4.26 3.18 -12.23
CA THR A 77 -3.98 4.10 -13.35
C THR A 77 -4.47 3.54 -14.68
N THR A 78 -4.23 2.25 -14.94
CA THR A 78 -4.73 1.58 -16.15
C THR A 78 -6.26 1.60 -16.17
N THR A 79 -6.88 1.26 -15.03
CA THR A 79 -8.33 1.30 -14.88
C THR A 79 -8.89 2.71 -15.12
N PHE A 80 -8.28 3.72 -14.50
CA PHE A 80 -8.69 5.12 -14.62
C PHE A 80 -8.66 5.60 -16.08
N TRP A 81 -7.54 5.41 -16.79
CA TRP A 81 -7.42 5.89 -18.17
C TRP A 81 -8.30 5.11 -19.15
N TRP A 82 -8.49 3.80 -18.92
CA TRP A 82 -9.43 3.02 -19.73
C TRP A 82 -10.87 3.52 -19.52
N THR A 83 -11.30 3.72 -18.27
CA THR A 83 -12.61 4.29 -17.95
C THR A 83 -12.79 5.68 -18.57
N VAL A 84 -11.79 6.55 -18.45
CA VAL A 84 -11.81 7.90 -19.06
C VAL A 84 -11.96 7.81 -20.58
N SER A 85 -11.25 6.89 -21.24
CA SER A 85 -11.38 6.70 -22.69
C SER A 85 -12.78 6.27 -23.12
N ILE A 86 -13.46 5.45 -22.32
CA ILE A 86 -14.86 5.05 -22.58
C ILE A 86 -15.81 6.22 -22.35
N VAL A 87 -15.63 6.97 -21.26
CA VAL A 87 -16.49 8.12 -20.90
C VAL A 87 -16.35 9.26 -21.92
N LEU A 88 -15.15 9.51 -22.44
CA LEU A 88 -14.90 10.50 -23.48
C LEU A 88 -15.27 10.01 -24.90
N GLY A 89 -15.80 8.79 -25.03
CA GLY A 89 -16.28 8.23 -26.29
C GLY A 89 -15.19 7.75 -27.25
N SER A 90 -13.93 7.64 -26.83
CA SER A 90 -12.85 7.13 -27.67
C SER A 90 -12.73 5.60 -27.67
N ASN A 91 -13.40 4.90 -26.75
CA ASN A 91 -13.45 3.45 -26.67
C ASN A 91 -14.85 2.94 -26.30
N LEU A 92 -15.13 1.67 -26.62
CA LEU A 92 -16.36 0.97 -26.22
C LEU A 92 -16.15 0.15 -24.95
N VAL A 93 -17.24 -0.14 -24.25
CA VAL A 93 -17.26 -1.13 -23.16
C VAL A 93 -17.09 -2.52 -23.77
N THR A 94 -16.00 -3.20 -23.42
CA THR A 94 -15.69 -4.55 -23.90
C THR A 94 -15.67 -5.56 -22.76
N ASN A 95 -15.77 -6.86 -23.08
CA ASN A 95 -15.59 -7.93 -22.10
C ASN A 95 -14.23 -7.88 -21.41
N ALA A 96 -13.18 -7.47 -22.15
CA ALA A 96 -11.84 -7.28 -21.60
C ALA A 96 -11.80 -6.15 -20.54
N TYR A 97 -12.48 -5.03 -20.79
CA TYR A 97 -12.63 -3.95 -19.82
C TYR A 97 -13.36 -4.41 -18.56
N ILE A 98 -14.46 -5.16 -18.71
CA ILE A 98 -15.23 -5.68 -17.56
C ILE A 98 -14.38 -6.65 -16.74
N ALA A 99 -13.67 -7.57 -17.38
CA ALA A 99 -12.75 -8.49 -16.70
C ALA A 99 -11.64 -7.74 -15.95
N TRP A 100 -11.07 -6.71 -16.57
CA TRP A 100 -10.08 -5.84 -15.95
C TRP A 100 -10.64 -5.10 -14.72
N LEU A 101 -11.85 -4.55 -14.81
CA LEU A 101 -12.51 -3.89 -13.68
C LEU A 101 -12.68 -4.82 -12.49
N ILE A 102 -13.08 -6.08 -12.72
CA ILE A 102 -13.23 -7.06 -11.65
C ILE A 102 -11.87 -7.34 -10.99
N ILE A 103 -10.80 -7.51 -11.79
CA ILE A 103 -9.44 -7.68 -11.27
C ILE A 103 -9.04 -6.46 -10.44
N ALA A 104 -9.20 -5.26 -10.98
CA ALA A 104 -8.87 -4.02 -10.29
C ALA A 104 -9.63 -3.89 -8.96
N PHE A 105 -10.92 -4.21 -8.95
CA PHE A 105 -11.73 -4.23 -7.74
C PHE A 105 -11.18 -5.20 -6.67
N ILE A 106 -10.84 -6.44 -7.06
CA ILE A 106 -10.27 -7.44 -6.14
C ILE A 106 -8.95 -6.94 -5.55
N PHE A 107 -8.06 -6.36 -6.37
CA PHE A 107 -6.79 -5.80 -5.90
C PHE A 107 -7.01 -4.67 -4.89
N ASN A 108 -7.95 -3.74 -5.14
CA ASN A 108 -8.27 -2.67 -4.19
C ASN A 108 -8.84 -3.20 -2.88
N VAL A 109 -9.75 -4.19 -2.93
CA VAL A 109 -10.32 -4.80 -1.71
C VAL A 109 -9.22 -5.50 -0.90
N TYR A 110 -8.36 -6.28 -1.56
CA TYR A 110 -7.24 -6.94 -0.89
C TYR A 110 -6.29 -5.91 -0.25
N GLU A 111 -5.97 -4.82 -0.96
CA GLU A 111 -5.12 -3.75 -0.44
C GLU A 111 -5.72 -3.13 0.81
N ILE A 112 -7.00 -2.74 0.76
CA ILE A 112 -7.68 -2.07 1.87
C ILE A 112 -7.69 -2.97 3.09
N ILE A 113 -8.13 -4.23 2.94
CA ILE A 113 -8.20 -5.19 4.06
C ILE A 113 -6.81 -5.45 4.63
N GLY A 114 -5.81 -5.71 3.78
CA GLY A 114 -4.44 -5.95 4.20
C GLY A 114 -3.87 -4.75 4.95
N THR A 115 -4.13 -3.54 4.47
CA THR A 115 -3.65 -2.27 5.05
C THR A 115 -4.24 -2.08 6.45
N PHE A 116 -5.56 -2.25 6.61
CA PHE A 116 -6.21 -2.18 7.93
C PHE A 116 -5.68 -3.25 8.90
N TYR A 117 -5.61 -4.50 8.44
CA TYR A 117 -5.10 -5.60 9.25
C TYR A 117 -3.67 -5.33 9.73
N SER A 118 -2.81 -4.85 8.82
CA SER A 118 -1.42 -4.52 9.12
C SER A 118 -1.30 -3.38 10.11
N ALA A 119 -2.04 -2.28 9.91
CA ALA A 119 -2.03 -1.14 10.81
C ALA A 119 -2.38 -1.54 12.26
N ILE A 120 -3.42 -2.36 12.43
CA ILE A 120 -3.88 -2.83 13.76
C ILE A 120 -2.82 -3.70 14.45
N LYS A 121 -2.21 -4.62 13.70
CA LYS A 121 -1.24 -5.58 14.24
C LYS A 121 0.13 -4.98 14.51
N ILE A 122 0.59 -4.10 13.63
CA ILE A 122 1.84 -3.35 13.79
C ILE A 122 1.79 -2.41 15.00
N ARG A 123 0.60 -1.85 15.31
CA ARG A 123 0.38 -1.08 16.54
C ARG A 123 0.62 -1.91 17.81
N LYS A 124 0.45 -3.23 17.74
CA LYS A 124 0.78 -4.18 18.82
C LYS A 124 2.25 -4.63 18.82
N GLY A 125 3.04 -4.20 17.82
CA GLY A 125 4.44 -4.58 17.66
C GLY A 125 4.66 -5.88 16.86
N GLU A 126 3.63 -6.40 16.18
CA GLU A 126 3.78 -7.56 15.30
C GLU A 126 4.39 -7.14 13.96
N HIS A 127 5.50 -7.77 13.55
CA HIS A 127 6.12 -7.51 12.26
C HIS A 127 5.50 -8.37 11.18
N LEU A 128 4.60 -7.78 10.42
CA LEU A 128 3.85 -8.47 9.37
C LEU A 128 4.46 -8.26 7.99
N SER A 129 4.71 -9.37 7.31
CA SER A 129 5.22 -9.43 5.95
C SER A 129 4.14 -9.92 5.00
N TRP A 130 3.82 -9.12 3.99
CA TRP A 130 2.90 -9.52 2.95
C TRP A 130 3.66 -10.41 1.97
N TRP A 131 3.04 -11.52 1.59
CA TRP A 131 3.56 -12.34 0.50
C TRP A 131 3.83 -11.47 -0.73
N PHE A 132 4.95 -11.72 -1.41
CA PHE A 132 5.48 -10.95 -2.54
C PHE A 132 6.05 -9.56 -2.17
N TYR A 133 5.28 -8.68 -1.52
CA TYR A 133 5.79 -7.33 -1.19
C TYR A 133 6.89 -7.35 -0.14
N GLY A 134 6.74 -8.17 0.90
CA GLY A 134 7.74 -8.30 1.96
C GLY A 134 9.07 -8.85 1.45
N ASP A 135 9.04 -9.75 0.46
CA ASP A 135 10.26 -10.31 -0.15
C ASP A 135 11.02 -9.24 -0.94
N ILE A 136 10.30 -8.37 -1.66
CA ILE A 136 10.90 -7.21 -2.34
C ILE A 136 11.50 -6.25 -1.30
N VAL A 137 10.80 -6.01 -0.20
CA VAL A 137 11.25 -5.08 0.85
C VAL A 137 12.49 -5.62 1.56
N ASP A 138 12.59 -6.92 1.81
CA ASP A 138 13.78 -7.54 2.41
C ASP A 138 15.04 -7.34 1.55
N LEU A 139 14.89 -7.25 0.21
CA LEU A 139 15.99 -6.94 -0.70
C LEU A 139 16.40 -5.45 -0.65
N ILE A 140 15.46 -4.55 -0.36
CA ILE A 140 15.67 -3.10 -0.35
C ILE A 140 16.18 -2.62 1.02
N VAL A 141 15.56 -3.09 2.10
CA VAL A 141 15.79 -2.61 3.46
C VAL A 141 16.70 -3.59 4.18
N LYS A 142 17.98 -3.24 4.25
CA LYS A 142 18.94 -3.95 5.08
C LYS A 142 18.85 -3.51 6.54
N LYS A 143 19.05 -4.46 7.45
CA LYS A 143 19.25 -4.21 8.89
C LYS A 143 20.46 -3.30 9.11
#